data_AF-A0A383E784-F1
#
_entry.id   AF-A0A383E784-F1
#
_cell.length_a   1.000
_cell.length_b   1.000
_cell.length_c   1.000
_cell.angle_alpha   90.00
_cell.angle_beta   90.00
_cell.angle_gamma   90.00
#
_symmetry.space_group_name_H-M   'P 1'
#
loop_
_entity.id
_entity.type
_entity.pdbx_description
1 polymer ?
#
loop_
_entity_poly.entity_id
_entity_poly.type
_entity_poly.pdbx_seq_one_letter_code
_entity_poly.pdbx_strand_id
1 'polypeptide(L)'
;MQPLIKTKLSLPLLHRGKVRDIFDIDNNNMLIVTTDRLSAFDVVFDQPIPEKGMILTSIANYWFQKTEHIIQNHLTGISLEEVLSKNEAEMLAGRAIVVKK
;
A
#
# COMPACT_ATOMS: atom_id res chain seq x y z
N MET A 1 4.73 2.72 -17.86
CA MET A 1 5.40 2.57 -16.55
C MET A 1 5.64 1.08 -16.29
N GLN A 2 6.72 0.70 -15.60
CA GLN A 2 6.93 -0.71 -15.24
C GLN A 2 6.01 -1.13 -14.06
N PRO A 3 5.42 -2.34 -14.09
CA PRO A 3 4.54 -2.81 -13.01
C PRO A 3 5.33 -3.11 -11.74
N LEU A 4 4.77 -2.74 -10.58
CA LEU A 4 5.37 -3.03 -9.28
C LEU A 4 4.88 -4.37 -8.75
N ILE A 5 5.68 -5.41 -8.92
CA ILE A 5 5.36 -6.78 -8.48
C ILE A 5 5.85 -7.03 -7.04
N LYS A 6 7.01 -6.50 -6.68
CA LYS A 6 7.65 -6.76 -5.39
C LYS A 6 8.33 -5.48 -4.89
N THR A 7 8.11 -5.14 -3.63
CA THR A 7 8.74 -3.99 -2.99
C THR A 7 9.93 -4.44 -2.15
N LYS A 8 11.02 -3.66 -2.22
CA LYS A 8 12.17 -3.75 -1.34
C LYS A 8 12.42 -2.33 -0.81
N LEU A 9 12.12 -2.13 0.46
CA LEU A 9 12.23 -0.84 1.14
C LEU A 9 13.25 -0.96 2.28
N SER A 10 13.67 0.20 2.80
CA SER A 10 14.47 0.36 4.01
C SER A 10 13.75 -0.09 5.28
N LEU A 11 12.41 -0.07 5.28
CA LEU A 11 11.57 -0.52 6.40
C LEU A 11 11.55 -2.05 6.57
N PRO A 12 11.39 -2.57 7.81
CA PRO A 12 11.22 -4.01 8.05
C PRO A 12 9.95 -4.54 7.38
N LEU A 13 10.07 -5.61 6.59
CA LEU A 13 8.90 -6.28 6.01
C LEU A 13 8.20 -7.11 7.08
N LEU A 14 6.93 -6.80 7.36
CA LEU A 14 6.09 -7.57 8.28
C LEU A 14 5.43 -8.74 7.58
N HIS A 15 4.80 -8.49 6.43
CA HIS A 15 4.03 -9.49 5.73
C HIS A 15 3.95 -9.21 4.23
N ARG A 16 3.97 -10.28 3.43
CA ARG A 16 3.69 -10.23 2.00
C ARG A 16 2.47 -11.10 1.70
N GLY A 17 1.35 -10.44 1.43
CA GLY A 17 0.13 -11.11 0.97
C GLY A 17 0.12 -11.27 -0.55
N LYS A 18 -1.01 -11.75 -1.08
CA LYS A 18 -1.21 -11.93 -2.53
C LYS A 18 -1.01 -10.62 -3.32
N VAL A 19 -1.55 -9.51 -2.81
CA VAL A 19 -1.60 -8.21 -3.52
C VAL A 19 -1.05 -7.02 -2.72
N ARG A 20 -0.65 -7.22 -1.46
CA ARG A 20 -0.11 -6.16 -0.60
C ARG A 20 1.18 -6.62 0.06
N ASP A 21 2.13 -5.69 0.17
CA ASP A 21 3.31 -5.82 1.02
C ASP A 21 3.10 -4.86 2.20
N ILE A 22 3.34 -5.33 3.43
CA ILE A 22 3.13 -4.59 4.67
C ILE A 22 4.48 -4.44 5.37
N PHE A 23 4.82 -3.21 5.74
CA PHE A 23 6.08 -2.86 6.40
C PHE A 23 5.83 -2.22 7.76
N ASP A 24 6.75 -2.45 8.67
CA ASP A 24 6.75 -1.84 9.99
C ASP A 24 7.28 -0.40 9.90
N ILE A 25 6.60 0.54 10.56
CA ILE A 25 7.13 1.91 10.73
C ILE A 25 7.56 2.08 12.19
N ASP A 26 6.63 1.87 13.12
CA ASP A 26 6.85 2.00 14.56
C ASP A 26 5.80 1.20 15.35
N ASN A 27 5.74 1.35 16.69
CA ASN A 27 4.80 0.61 17.54
C ASN A 27 3.31 0.85 17.23
N ASN A 28 2.96 1.96 16.59
CA ASN A 28 1.59 2.39 16.34
C ASN A 28 1.22 2.40 14.85
N ASN A 29 2.21 2.47 13.96
CA ASN A 29 2.01 2.68 12.53
C ASN A 29 2.64 1.56 11.68
N MET A 30 1.99 1.27 10.55
CA MET A 30 2.51 0.40 9.50
C MET A 30 2.28 1.01 8.13
N LEU A 31 3.12 0.62 7.17
CA LEU A 31 2.96 0.99 5.77
C LEU A 31 2.28 -0.16 5.02
N ILE A 32 1.17 0.15 4.35
CA ILE A 32 0.55 -0.78 3.41
C ILE A 32 0.88 -0.35 2.00
N VAL A 33 1.50 -1.23 1.21
CA VAL A 33 1.78 -1.02 -0.20
C VAL A 33 0.93 -1.96 -1.05
N THR A 34 0.10 -1.42 -1.93
CA THR A 34 -0.70 -2.20 -2.89
C THR A 34 0.10 -2.41 -4.17
N THR A 35 0.32 -3.68 -4.55
CA THR A 35 1.11 -4.04 -5.73
C THR A 35 0.22 -4.27 -6.96
N ASP A 36 0.88 -4.38 -8.11
CA ASP A 36 0.25 -4.67 -9.40
C ASP A 36 0.02 -6.19 -9.59
N ARG A 37 0.33 -7.01 -8.57
CA ARG A 37 0.06 -8.45 -8.56
C ARG A 37 -1.44 -8.72 -8.66
N LEU A 38 -1.78 -9.76 -9.41
CA LEU A 38 -3.14 -10.28 -9.55
C LEU A 38 -3.19 -11.70 -9.00
N SER A 39 -4.31 -12.08 -8.39
CA SER A 39 -4.54 -13.44 -7.94
C SER A 39 -5.96 -13.90 -8.21
N ALA A 40 -6.12 -15.15 -8.60
CA ALA A 40 -7.40 -15.84 -8.69
C ALA A 40 -7.22 -17.31 -8.31
N PHE A 41 -8.26 -17.95 -7.77
CA PHE A 41 -8.21 -19.36 -7.32
C PHE A 41 -7.02 -19.63 -6.38
N ASP A 42 -6.79 -18.72 -5.44
CA ASP A 42 -5.67 -18.75 -4.47
C ASP A 42 -4.24 -18.70 -5.04
N VAL A 43 -4.07 -18.55 -6.35
CA VAL A 43 -2.78 -18.44 -7.02
C VAL A 43 -2.50 -16.99 -7.44
N VAL A 44 -1.27 -16.53 -7.22
CA VAL A 44 -0.77 -15.25 -7.74
C VAL A 44 -0.22 -15.47 -9.14
N PHE A 45 -0.66 -14.67 -10.12
CA PHE A 45 -0.25 -14.80 -11.51
C PHE A 45 1.09 -14.11 -11.78
N ASP A 46 1.86 -14.65 -12.72
CA ASP A 46 3.14 -14.09 -13.16
C ASP A 46 2.97 -12.76 -13.91
N GLN A 47 1.86 -12.59 -14.63
CA GLN A 47 1.54 -11.37 -15.36
C GLN A 47 0.81 -10.37 -14.45
N PRO A 48 1.42 -9.21 -14.11
CA PRO A 48 0.75 -8.17 -13.33
C PRO A 48 -0.20 -7.34 -14.20
N ILE A 49 -1.06 -6.56 -13.55
CA ILE A 49 -1.84 -5.51 -14.20
C ILE A 49 -1.21 -4.15 -13.83
N PRO A 50 -0.51 -3.47 -14.77
CA PRO A 50 0.13 -2.20 -14.48
C PRO A 50 -0.84 -1.18 -13.86
N GLU A 51 -0.37 -0.44 -12.86
CA GLU A 51 -1.11 0.64 -12.17
C GLU A 51 -2.34 0.19 -11.37
N LYS A 52 -2.68 -1.11 -11.37
CA LYS A 52 -3.74 -1.67 -10.54
C LYS A 52 -3.58 -1.27 -9.07
N GLY A 53 -2.35 -1.32 -8.55
CA GLY A 53 -2.08 -0.95 -7.16
C GLY A 53 -2.49 0.49 -6.84
N MET A 54 -2.24 1.43 -7.76
CA MET A 54 -2.62 2.84 -7.60
C MET A 54 -4.14 3.02 -7.64
N ILE A 55 -4.81 2.39 -8.61
CA ILE A 55 -6.26 2.48 -8.76
C ILE A 55 -6.97 1.93 -7.52
N LEU A 56 -6.55 0.76 -7.02
CA LEU A 56 -7.17 0.15 -5.84
C LEU A 56 -6.94 0.98 -4.57
N THR A 57 -5.75 1.57 -4.40
CA THR A 57 -5.48 2.47 -3.27
C THR A 57 -6.34 3.73 -3.35
N SER A 58 -6.51 4.33 -4.53
CA SER A 58 -7.40 5.49 -4.72
C SER A 58 -8.86 5.16 -4.41
N ILE A 59 -9.36 4.00 -4.85
CA ILE A 59 -10.72 3.54 -4.54
C ILE A 59 -10.89 3.34 -3.02
N ALA A 60 -9.91 2.71 -2.36
CA ALA A 60 -9.96 2.51 -0.91
C ALA A 60 -10.00 3.84 -0.17
N ASN A 61 -9.12 4.80 -0.51
CA ASN A 61 -9.08 6.12 0.10
C ASN A 61 -10.39 6.90 -0.10
N TYR A 62 -10.99 6.83 -1.30
CA TYR A 62 -12.31 7.41 -1.55
C TYR A 62 -13.36 6.86 -0.58
N TRP A 63 -13.43 5.54 -0.43
CA TRP A 63 -14.42 4.93 0.45
C TRP A 63 -14.14 5.22 1.93
N PHE A 64 -12.88 5.18 2.37
CA PHE A 64 -12.52 5.56 3.73
C PHE A 64 -12.96 6.98 4.08
N GLN A 65 -12.75 7.93 3.18
CA GLN A 65 -13.22 9.30 3.35
C GLN A 65 -14.76 9.36 3.35
N LYS A 66 -15.42 8.69 2.39
CA LYS A 66 -16.88 8.72 2.29
C LYS A 66 -17.59 8.14 3.52
N THR A 67 -17.00 7.15 4.18
CA THR A 67 -17.61 6.47 5.32
C THR A 67 -17.04 6.89 6.68
N GLU A 68 -16.17 7.91 6.73
CA GLU A 68 -15.52 8.34 7.98
C GLU A 68 -16.51 8.76 9.07
N HIS A 69 -17.65 9.31 8.67
CA HIS A 69 -18.75 9.72 9.55
C HIS A 69 -19.57 8.54 10.09
N ILE A 70 -19.39 7.34 9.53
CA ILE A 70 -20.10 6.11 9.92
C ILE A 70 -19.24 5.31 10.90
N ILE A 71 -17.95 5.13 10.59
CA ILE A 71 -17.01 4.36 11.40
C ILE A 71 -15.58 4.90 11.28
N GLN A 72 -14.85 4.88 12.39
CA GLN A 72 -13.43 5.20 12.39
C GLN A 72 -12.65 4.17 11.55
N ASN A 73 -11.71 4.65 10.74
CA ASN A 73 -10.82 3.82 9.94
C ASN A 73 -9.35 4.01 10.36
N HIS A 74 -8.46 3.24 9.75
CA HIS A 74 -7.05 3.18 10.12
C HIS A 74 -6.16 4.27 9.51
N LEU A 75 -6.69 5.18 8.68
CA LEU A 75 -5.86 6.20 8.03
C LEU A 75 -5.25 7.15 9.08
N THR A 76 -3.98 7.50 8.89
CA THR A 76 -3.25 8.42 9.79
C THR A 76 -3.12 9.82 9.22
N GLY A 77 -3.16 9.97 7.90
CA GLY A 77 -2.84 11.23 7.20
C GLY A 77 -1.35 11.54 7.11
N ILE A 78 -0.48 10.68 7.65
CA ILE A 78 0.98 10.82 7.57
C ILE A 78 1.41 10.61 6.11
N SER A 79 2.23 11.52 5.59
CA SER A 79 2.76 11.44 4.22
C SER A 79 3.84 10.36 4.08
N LEU A 80 4.11 9.91 2.85
CA LEU A 80 5.15 8.89 2.63
C LEU A 80 6.55 9.46 2.90
N GLU A 81 6.75 10.75 2.61
CA GLU A 81 7.99 11.48 2.80
C GLU A 81 8.40 11.62 4.27
N GLU A 82 7.43 11.51 5.20
CA GLU A 82 7.70 11.49 6.64
C GLU A 82 8.30 10.17 7.12
N VAL A 83 8.09 9.07 6.38
CA VAL A 83 8.44 7.70 6.82
C VAL A 83 9.38 6.96 5.86
N LEU A 84 9.65 7.51 4.69
CA LEU A 84 10.50 6.92 3.65
C LEU A 84 11.50 7.93 3.10
N SER A 85 12.55 7.42 2.47
CA SER A 85 13.42 8.27 1.64
C SER A 85 12.65 8.82 0.44
N LYS A 86 13.08 9.98 -0.09
CA LYS A 86 12.46 10.62 -1.26
C LYS A 86 12.25 9.64 -2.44
N ASN A 87 13.26 8.84 -2.76
CA ASN A 87 13.19 7.90 -3.88
C ASN A 87 12.16 6.78 -3.63
N GLU A 88 12.04 6.30 -2.39
CA GLU A 88 11.06 5.28 -2.02
C GLU A 88 9.64 5.85 -2.02
N ALA A 89 9.46 7.07 -1.50
CA ALA A 89 8.17 7.77 -1.53
C ALA A 89 7.71 8.01 -2.98
N GLU A 90 8.58 8.51 -3.87
CA GLU A 90 8.28 8.72 -5.29
C GLU A 90 7.90 7.41 -6.01
N MET A 91 8.62 6.31 -5.73
CA MET A 91 8.30 4.99 -6.29
C MET A 91 6.92 4.48 -5.86
N LEU A 92 6.49 4.82 -4.64
CA LEU A 92 5.24 4.34 -4.03
C LEU A 92 4.09 5.33 -4.12
N ALA A 93 4.27 6.46 -4.81
CA ALA A 93 3.27 7.49 -4.98
C ALA A 93 1.94 6.89 -5.50
N GLY A 94 0.86 7.22 -4.81
CA GLY A 94 -0.51 6.78 -5.13
C GLY A 94 -0.83 5.31 -4.85
N ARG A 95 0.11 4.49 -4.38
CA ARG A 95 -0.11 3.05 -4.13
C ARG A 95 0.24 2.57 -2.71
N ALA A 96 0.71 3.47 -1.85
CA ALA A 96 0.98 3.17 -0.45
C ALA A 96 0.27 4.15 0.50
N ILE A 97 -0.06 3.66 1.70
CA ILE A 97 -0.69 4.44 2.76
C ILE A 97 -0.08 4.08 4.11
N VAL A 98 0.14 5.08 4.96
CA VAL A 98 0.49 4.89 6.37
C VAL A 98 -0.81 4.71 7.15
N VAL A 99 -0.89 3.66 7.95
CA VAL A 99 -2.08 3.31 8.72
C VAL A 99 -1.72 2.94 10.15
N LYS A 100 -2.69 3.10 11.05
CA LYS A 100 -2.62 2.61 12.42
C LYS A 100 -2.62 1.07 12.44
N LYS A 101 -1.84 0.49 13.35
CA LYS A 101 -1.88 -0.94 13.67
C LYS A 101 -3.20 -1.36 14.30
#